data_AF-A0A849T7S6-F1
#
_entry.id   AF-A0A849T7S6-F1
#
_cell.length_a   1.000
_cell.length_b   1.000
_cell.length_c   1.000
_cell.angle_alpha   90.00
_cell.angle_beta   90.00
_cell.angle_gamma   90.00
#
_symmetry.space_group_name_H-M   'P 1'
#
loop_
_entity.id
_entity.type
_entity.pdbx_description
1 polymer ?
#
loop_
_entity_poly.entity_id
_entity_poly.type
_entity_poly.pdbx_seq_one_letter_code
_entity_poly.pdbx_strand_id
1 'polypeptide(L)'
;MILSTANAAATVPVIFSLTNKSVTATMLANMGALSGQVLKFNGTDWAPASLIDAQLYKGTWDPATLLPDVGLSAPGDYWVVSASGTNPGDGITYAIGDWIISDGYSWSKLALSKTSVTSFNGRKGLVNLIPGDYPNLKVVLKIPGSNLNDLANVDITTVAPIVGDVLKWNGTNWVAGAGGGRPLVQPRSRIFQLLEQTLQKIPLIPRRFTAHQLIFFIFKRGDKTWQNFTAEVLNAPLSTYCS
;
A
#
# COMPACT_ATOMS: atom_id res chain seq x y z
N MET A 1 60.59 26.70 55.71
CA MET A 1 59.67 26.46 56.84
C MET A 1 60.31 25.40 57.72
N ILE A 2 60.76 25.76 58.92
CA ILE A 2 61.34 24.79 59.86
C ILE A 2 60.20 24.37 60.79
N LEU A 3 59.90 23.07 60.77
CA LEU A 3 58.98 22.47 61.71
C LEU A 3 59.83 21.70 62.72
N SER A 4 59.92 22.20 63.95
CA SER A 4 60.52 21.48 65.06
C SER A 4 59.45 21.11 66.07
N THR A 5 59.53 19.88 66.58
CA THR A 5 58.77 19.44 67.75
C THR A 5 59.73 19.35 68.93
N ALA A 6 59.25 19.70 70.13
CA ALA A 6 60.05 19.58 71.34
C ALA A 6 60.41 18.12 71.64
N ASN A 7 61.52 17.91 72.36
CA ASN A 7 61.90 16.59 72.86
C ASN A 7 60.77 16.04 73.77
N ALA A 8 60.36 14.78 73.56
CA ALA A 8 59.21 14.10 74.18
C ALA A 8 57.79 14.54 73.73
N ALA A 9 57.63 15.26 72.61
CA ALA A 9 56.31 15.54 72.05
C ALA A 9 55.68 14.29 71.41
N ALA A 10 54.39 14.04 71.68
CA ALA A 10 53.59 13.07 70.94
C ALA A 10 53.58 13.43 69.43
N THR A 11 53.45 12.44 68.54
CA THR A 11 53.41 12.66 67.09
C THR A 11 52.39 13.75 66.73
N VAL A 12 52.87 14.91 66.27
CA VAL A 12 52.01 15.98 65.76
C VAL A 12 51.88 15.78 64.25
N PRO A 13 50.71 15.38 63.71
CA PRO A 13 50.53 15.27 62.27
C PRO A 13 50.56 16.67 61.65
N VAL A 14 51.53 16.88 60.75
CA VAL A 14 51.56 18.09 59.92
C VAL A 14 50.72 17.79 58.68
N ILE A 15 49.50 18.33 58.64
CA ILE A 15 48.59 18.13 57.51
C ILE A 15 48.79 19.29 56.52
N PHE A 16 49.38 18.99 55.38
CA PHE A 16 49.35 19.90 54.23
C PHE A 16 48.04 19.66 53.47
N SER A 17 47.06 20.54 53.65
CA SER A 17 45.80 20.49 52.90
C SER A 17 45.90 21.39 51.68
N LEU A 18 45.49 20.89 50.52
CA LEU A 18 45.19 21.75 49.38
C LEU A 18 43.85 22.43 49.66
N THR A 19 43.82 23.76 49.67
CA THR A 19 42.57 24.50 49.76
C THR A 19 41.82 24.41 48.44
N ASN A 20 40.49 24.50 48.49
CA ASN A 20 39.69 24.49 47.28
C ASN A 20 40.15 25.63 46.33
N LYS A 21 40.23 25.36 45.03
CA LYS A 21 40.75 26.26 43.98
C LYS A 21 42.23 26.64 44.07
N SER A 22 43.03 25.98 44.92
CA SER A 22 44.47 26.26 45.01
C SER A 22 45.26 25.80 43.79
N VAL A 23 44.81 24.76 43.07
CA VAL A 23 45.41 24.32 41.81
C VAL A 23 44.88 25.18 40.66
N THR A 24 45.76 25.98 40.08
CA THR A 24 45.47 26.85 38.92
C THR A 24 46.06 26.26 37.64
N ALA A 25 45.64 26.76 36.46
CA ALA A 25 46.14 26.25 35.18
C ALA A 25 47.67 26.36 35.02
N THR A 26 48.31 27.36 35.63
CA THR A 26 49.78 27.53 35.61
C THR A 26 50.51 26.48 36.44
N MET A 27 49.81 25.79 37.35
CA MET A 27 50.36 24.69 38.15
C MET A 27 50.25 23.34 37.44
N LEU A 28 49.55 23.28 36.31
CA LEU A 28 49.45 22.08 35.48
C LEU A 28 50.61 22.09 34.47
N ALA A 29 51.48 21.08 34.54
CA ALA A 29 52.53 20.92 33.54
C ALA A 29 51.92 20.54 32.18
N ASN A 30 52.39 21.16 31.10
CA ASN A 30 51.97 20.79 29.74
C ASN A 30 52.53 19.43 29.28
N MET A 31 53.48 18.84 30.02
CA MET A 31 54.15 17.58 29.68
C MET A 31 54.74 17.55 28.25
N GLY A 32 55.11 18.72 27.71
CA GLY A 32 55.57 18.86 26.32
C GLY A 32 54.46 18.72 25.26
N ALA A 33 53.19 18.77 25.64
CA ALA A 33 52.06 18.69 24.72
C ALA A 33 52.06 19.83 23.70
N LEU A 34 51.82 19.48 22.44
CA LEU A 34 51.54 20.41 21.36
C LEU A 34 50.05 20.80 21.35
N SER A 35 49.74 21.92 20.70
CA SER A 35 48.36 22.36 20.51
C SER A 35 47.52 21.26 19.86
N GLY A 36 46.35 20.97 20.43
CA GLY A 36 45.43 19.94 19.94
C GLY A 36 45.67 18.52 20.43
N GLN A 37 46.74 18.26 21.20
CA GLN A 37 46.96 16.94 21.81
C GLN A 37 46.11 16.74 23.06
N VAL A 38 45.80 15.48 23.36
CA VAL A 38 45.07 15.06 24.56
C VAL A 38 45.95 14.17 25.41
N LEU A 39 45.71 14.15 26.73
CA LEU A 39 46.38 13.21 27.61
C LEU A 39 45.73 11.82 27.44
N LYS A 40 46.47 10.86 26.89
CA LYS A 40 46.01 9.49 26.62
C LYS A 40 46.83 8.51 27.45
N PHE A 41 46.16 7.60 28.15
CA PHE A 41 46.84 6.52 28.85
C PHE A 41 47.41 5.53 27.82
N ASN A 42 48.72 5.29 27.87
CA ASN A 42 49.43 4.45 26.90
C ASN A 42 49.65 3.00 27.38
N GLY A 43 49.05 2.63 28.52
CA GLY A 43 49.22 1.32 29.17
C GLY A 43 50.12 1.36 30.40
N THR A 44 50.99 2.37 30.52
CA THR A 44 51.89 2.55 31.66
C THR A 44 51.72 3.94 32.27
N ASP A 45 51.69 4.97 31.43
CA ASP A 45 51.63 6.38 31.84
C ASP A 45 50.57 7.15 31.06
N TRP A 46 50.19 8.30 31.62
CA TRP A 46 49.42 9.31 30.92
C TRP A 46 50.38 10.21 30.13
N ALA A 47 50.27 10.22 28.81
CA ALA A 47 51.16 11.00 27.94
C ALA A 47 50.35 11.81 26.91
N PRO A 48 50.82 13.00 26.49
CA PRO A 48 50.23 13.72 25.37
C PRO A 48 50.28 12.87 24.10
N ALA A 49 49.13 12.69 23.46
CA ALA A 49 49.02 11.98 22.20
C ALA A 49 48.08 12.74 21.27
N SER A 50 48.37 12.67 19.97
CA SER A 50 47.42 13.09 18.96
C SER A 50 46.20 12.17 19.00
N LEU A 51 45.03 12.74 18.76
CA LEU A 51 43.78 11.97 18.69
C LEU A 51 43.61 11.39 17.26
N ILE A 52 44.56 10.55 16.85
CA ILE A 52 44.69 10.01 15.48
C ILE A 52 43.61 9.00 15.06
N ASP A 53 42.76 8.54 16.00
CA ASP A 53 41.73 7.52 15.74
C ASP A 53 40.30 7.99 16.05
N ALA A 54 40.09 9.24 16.46
CA ALA A 54 38.74 9.74 16.73
C ALA A 54 38.32 10.73 15.66
N GLN A 55 37.10 10.54 15.14
CA GLN A 55 36.46 11.56 14.33
C GLN A 55 36.15 12.76 15.22
N LEU A 56 36.87 13.86 15.04
CA LEU A 56 36.67 15.07 15.83
C LEU A 56 35.92 16.11 15.02
N TYR A 57 34.79 16.55 15.54
CA TYR A 57 34.01 17.63 14.92
C TYR A 57 34.71 18.97 15.13
N LYS A 58 35.09 19.62 14.03
CA LYS A 58 35.80 20.91 14.03
C LYS A 58 34.88 22.11 13.87
N GLY A 59 33.64 21.89 13.47
CA GLY A 59 32.63 22.93 13.26
C GLY A 59 32.03 22.87 11.86
N THR A 60 31.50 24.01 11.41
CA THR A 60 30.92 24.14 10.07
C THR A 60 31.84 24.87 9.10
N TRP A 61 31.83 24.48 7.83
CA TRP A 61 32.65 25.07 6.77
C TRP A 61 31.81 25.47 5.55
N ASP A 62 32.13 26.61 4.95
CA ASP A 62 31.47 27.13 3.74
C ASP A 62 32.32 26.81 2.49
N PRO A 63 31.79 26.08 1.51
CA PRO A 63 32.54 25.69 0.32
C PRO A 63 32.96 26.87 -0.56
N ALA A 64 32.37 28.06 -0.43
CA ALA A 64 32.83 29.24 -1.16
C ALA A 64 34.18 29.80 -0.65
N THR A 65 34.66 29.33 0.51
CA THR A 65 35.93 29.75 1.12
C THR A 65 37.08 28.81 0.76
N LEU A 66 38.30 29.10 1.20
CA LEU A 66 39.40 28.13 1.06
C LEU A 66 39.12 26.88 1.91
N LEU A 67 39.62 25.73 1.47
CA LEU A 67 39.61 24.52 2.30
C LEU A 67 40.34 24.80 3.62
N PRO A 68 39.87 24.24 4.76
CA PRO A 68 40.61 24.32 6.01
C PRO A 68 42.03 23.75 5.83
N ASP A 69 43.01 24.33 6.52
CA ASP A 69 44.38 23.85 6.43
C ASP A 69 44.49 22.41 6.97
N VAL A 70 44.81 21.48 6.07
CA VAL A 70 44.96 20.07 6.41
C VAL A 70 46.20 19.81 7.26
N GLY A 71 47.24 20.65 7.15
CA GLY A 71 48.46 20.54 7.95
C GLY A 71 48.25 20.86 9.44
N LEU A 72 47.10 21.48 9.78
CA LEU A 72 46.67 21.75 11.14
C LEU A 72 45.59 20.77 11.64
N SER A 73 45.25 19.76 10.85
CA SER A 73 44.19 18.79 11.15
C SER A 73 44.76 17.40 11.37
N ALA A 74 44.21 16.66 12.35
CA ALA A 74 44.54 15.25 12.53
C ALA A 74 43.71 14.37 11.57
N PRO A 75 44.18 13.16 11.22
CA PRO A 75 43.33 12.15 10.60
C PRO A 75 42.03 11.96 11.39
N GLY A 76 40.89 12.00 10.69
CA GLY A 76 39.56 11.90 11.28
C GLY A 76 38.91 13.24 11.65
N ASP A 77 39.65 14.35 11.71
CA ASP A 77 39.06 15.68 11.86
C ASP A 77 38.05 15.93 10.73
N TYR A 78 36.86 16.45 11.07
CA TYR A 78 35.82 16.70 10.08
C TYR A 78 35.06 18.01 10.32
N TRP A 79 34.61 18.60 9.23
CA TRP A 79 33.72 19.76 9.21
C TRP A 79 32.40 19.41 8.51
N VAL A 80 31.31 20.04 8.95
CA VAL A 80 30.01 19.93 8.28
C VAL A 80 29.80 21.14 7.38
N VAL A 81 29.40 20.90 6.14
CA VAL A 81 29.16 21.94 5.14
C VAL A 81 27.93 22.78 5.53
N SER A 82 28.11 24.10 5.69
CA SER A 82 27.03 25.04 6.08
C SER A 82 26.30 25.68 4.90
N ALA A 83 26.91 25.74 3.72
CA ALA A 83 26.35 26.35 2.51
C ALA A 83 26.54 25.42 1.30
N SER A 84 25.69 25.55 0.27
CA SER A 84 25.90 24.83 -0.99
C SER A 84 26.78 25.64 -1.92
N GLY A 85 27.73 25.00 -2.61
CA GLY A 85 28.60 25.69 -3.56
C GLY A 85 29.73 24.80 -4.06
N THR A 86 30.44 25.26 -5.09
CA THR A 86 31.65 24.62 -5.60
C THR A 86 32.85 25.26 -4.95
N ASN A 87 33.73 24.45 -4.36
CA ASN A 87 34.94 24.97 -3.75
C ASN A 87 36.01 25.28 -4.80
N PRO A 88 36.65 26.46 -4.75
CA PRO A 88 37.66 26.85 -5.73
C PRO A 88 38.98 26.08 -5.59
N GLY A 89 39.25 25.46 -4.44
CA GLY A 89 40.49 24.72 -4.16
C GLY A 89 40.48 23.30 -4.71
N ASP A 90 39.37 22.57 -4.58
CA ASP A 90 39.23 21.19 -5.06
C ASP A 90 38.30 21.04 -6.28
N GLY A 91 37.54 22.07 -6.65
CA GLY A 91 36.57 22.04 -7.74
C GLY A 91 35.32 21.20 -7.47
N ILE A 92 35.13 20.72 -6.24
CA ILE A 92 34.02 19.83 -5.86
C ILE A 92 32.81 20.67 -5.43
N THR A 93 31.63 20.31 -5.92
CA THR A 93 30.36 20.88 -5.46
C THR A 93 29.87 20.19 -4.19
N TYR A 94 29.63 20.96 -3.14
CA TYR A 94 29.09 20.52 -1.85
C TYR A 94 27.65 21.01 -1.68
N ALA A 95 26.82 20.19 -1.05
CA ALA A 95 25.50 20.57 -0.57
C ALA A 95 25.54 20.83 0.94
N ILE A 96 24.64 21.67 1.44
CA ILE A 96 24.46 21.86 2.88
C ILE A 96 24.27 20.50 3.57
N GLY A 97 25.06 20.26 4.60
CA GLY A 97 25.06 19.04 5.38
C GLY A 97 26.01 17.94 4.89
N ASP A 98 26.64 18.08 3.72
CA ASP A 98 27.79 17.24 3.33
C ASP A 98 28.94 17.42 4.34
N TRP A 99 29.84 16.45 4.44
CA TRP A 99 30.98 16.52 5.35
C TRP A 99 32.28 16.56 4.55
N ILE A 100 33.30 17.21 5.08
CA ILE A 100 34.69 17.00 4.68
C ILE A 100 35.42 16.33 5.84
N ILE A 101 36.20 15.29 5.54
CA ILE A 101 36.98 14.55 6.54
C ILE A 101 38.44 14.47 6.11
N SER A 102 39.35 14.70 7.05
CA SER A 102 40.80 14.68 6.83
C SER A 102 41.34 13.26 7.00
N ASP A 103 42.27 12.84 6.14
CA ASP A 103 43.12 11.66 6.36
C ASP A 103 44.50 12.02 6.94
N GLY A 104 44.71 13.30 7.28
CA GLY A 104 45.98 13.87 7.74
C GLY A 104 46.84 14.48 6.62
N TYR A 105 46.48 14.26 5.35
CA TYR A 105 47.20 14.78 4.18
C TYR A 105 46.28 15.48 3.18
N SER A 106 45.00 15.10 3.15
CA SER A 106 44.01 15.61 2.22
C SER A 106 42.61 15.57 2.82
N TRP A 107 41.73 16.39 2.25
CA TRP A 107 40.31 16.39 2.56
C TRP A 107 39.55 15.50 1.58
N SER A 108 38.69 14.65 2.10
CA SER A 108 37.73 13.86 1.33
C SER A 108 36.32 14.33 1.58
N LYS A 109 35.53 14.47 0.51
CA LYS A 109 34.09 14.71 0.61
C LYS A 109 33.39 13.42 1.06
N LEU A 110 32.59 13.52 2.10
CA LEU A 110 31.60 12.51 2.49
C LEU A 110 30.20 13.10 2.31
N ALA A 111 29.49 12.65 1.28
CA ALA A 111 28.16 13.16 0.98
C ALA A 111 27.17 12.78 2.09
N LEU A 112 26.29 13.71 2.47
CA LEU A 112 25.23 13.42 3.42
C LEU A 112 24.26 12.42 2.80
N SER A 113 24.02 11.30 3.50
CA SER A 113 22.92 10.40 3.18
C SER A 113 21.60 11.08 3.57
N LYS A 114 20.98 11.81 2.65
CA LYS A 114 19.61 12.28 2.85
C LYS A 114 18.70 11.06 2.91
N THR A 115 17.88 10.95 3.95
CA THR A 115 16.92 9.86 4.20
C THR A 115 15.75 9.79 3.21
N SER A 116 15.87 10.42 2.03
CA SER A 116 14.87 10.31 0.97
C SER A 116 15.27 9.17 0.04
N VAL A 117 14.40 8.16 -0.07
CA VAL A 117 14.46 6.97 -0.94
C VAL A 117 15.68 6.96 -1.86
N THR A 118 16.70 6.16 -1.54
CA THR A 118 17.95 6.17 -2.30
C THR A 118 17.81 5.52 -3.68
N SER A 119 16.78 4.69 -3.90
CA SER A 119 16.36 4.25 -5.22
C SER A 119 14.96 3.61 -5.27
N PHE A 120 14.22 3.77 -6.38
CA PHE A 120 13.01 3.02 -6.73
C PHE A 120 12.99 2.70 -8.24
N ASN A 121 12.77 1.43 -8.58
CA ASN A 121 12.74 0.96 -9.98
C ASN A 121 13.97 1.43 -10.80
N GLY A 122 15.17 1.32 -10.22
CA GLY A 122 16.44 1.72 -10.83
C GLY A 122 16.76 3.22 -10.81
N ARG A 123 15.81 4.09 -10.43
CA ARG A 123 16.01 5.55 -10.34
C ARG A 123 16.45 5.93 -8.92
N LYS A 124 17.51 6.72 -8.77
CA LYS A 124 18.08 7.16 -7.47
C LYS A 124 17.68 8.59 -7.10
N GLY A 125 17.65 8.92 -5.79
CA GLY A 125 17.40 10.28 -5.29
C GLY A 125 15.92 10.62 -5.06
N LEU A 126 15.50 11.87 -5.28
CA LEU A 126 14.08 12.26 -5.19
C LEU A 126 13.26 11.49 -6.24
N VAL A 127 12.47 10.51 -5.80
CA VAL A 127 11.64 9.68 -6.68
C VAL A 127 10.34 10.40 -6.98
N ASN A 128 10.28 11.10 -8.11
CA ASN A 128 9.02 11.55 -8.69
C ASN A 128 8.31 10.34 -9.34
N LEU A 129 7.05 10.15 -8.95
CA LEU A 129 6.16 9.11 -9.47
C LEU A 129 5.87 9.33 -10.96
N ILE A 130 6.33 8.42 -11.84
CA ILE A 130 6.05 8.44 -13.30
C ILE A 130 4.93 7.45 -13.67
N PRO A 131 4.22 7.66 -14.78
CA PRO A 131 3.16 6.74 -15.24
C PRO A 131 3.58 5.25 -15.31
N GLY A 132 4.86 4.94 -15.50
CA GLY A 132 5.38 3.56 -15.47
C GLY A 132 5.56 2.95 -14.08
N ASP A 133 5.52 3.74 -13.00
CA ASP A 133 5.55 3.24 -11.60
C ASP A 133 4.20 2.74 -11.14
N TYR A 134 3.16 3.24 -11.79
CA TYR A 134 1.77 2.91 -11.58
C TYR A 134 1.12 2.77 -12.95
N PRO A 135 1.55 1.79 -13.77
CA PRO A 135 1.13 1.65 -15.17
C PRO A 135 -0.39 1.61 -15.35
N ASN A 136 -1.10 1.32 -14.27
CA ASN A 136 -2.53 1.12 -14.24
C ASN A 136 -3.30 2.11 -13.34
N LEU A 137 -2.65 3.14 -12.78
CA LEU A 137 -3.24 4.07 -11.81
C LEU A 137 -3.17 5.53 -12.27
N LYS A 138 -3.80 5.85 -13.40
CA LYS A 138 -4.65 7.07 -13.60
C LYS A 138 -4.91 7.30 -15.07
N VAL A 139 -6.17 7.09 -15.46
CA VAL A 139 -7.01 7.93 -16.34
C VAL A 139 -8.39 7.26 -16.53
N VAL A 140 -8.48 5.95 -16.27
CA VAL A 140 -9.73 5.26 -15.96
C VAL A 140 -9.56 4.66 -14.57
N LEU A 141 -10.57 4.69 -13.70
CA LEU A 141 -10.56 3.95 -12.41
C LEU A 141 -10.40 2.42 -12.59
N LYS A 142 -10.22 1.97 -13.83
CA LYS A 142 -10.03 0.60 -14.24
C LYS A 142 -8.55 0.38 -14.53
N ILE A 143 -7.95 -0.55 -13.81
CA ILE A 143 -6.61 -1.09 -14.07
C ILE A 143 -6.65 -1.73 -15.48
N PRO A 144 -5.89 -1.27 -16.48
CA PRO A 144 -5.74 -1.96 -17.76
C PRO A 144 -5.46 -3.45 -17.56
N GLY A 145 -6.23 -4.30 -18.23
CA GLY A 145 -6.17 -5.76 -18.05
C GLY A 145 -7.07 -6.32 -16.94
N SER A 146 -7.65 -5.48 -16.09
CA SER A 146 -8.62 -5.96 -15.09
C SER A 146 -9.93 -6.43 -15.75
N ASN A 147 -10.36 -7.61 -15.35
CA ASN A 147 -11.60 -8.26 -15.74
C ASN A 147 -12.55 -8.32 -14.52
N LEU A 148 -13.86 -8.33 -14.79
CA LEU A 148 -14.85 -8.59 -13.74
C LEU A 148 -14.65 -9.98 -13.09
N ASN A 149 -14.07 -10.93 -13.81
CA ASN A 149 -13.69 -12.26 -13.32
C ASN A 149 -12.46 -12.27 -12.39
N ASP A 150 -11.80 -11.13 -12.18
CA ASP A 150 -10.73 -11.00 -11.18
C ASP A 150 -11.30 -10.92 -9.75
N LEU A 151 -12.60 -10.65 -9.63
CA LEU A 151 -13.31 -10.69 -8.35
C LEU A 151 -13.54 -12.15 -7.94
N ALA A 152 -13.04 -12.53 -6.77
CA ALA A 152 -13.01 -13.92 -6.31
C ALA A 152 -14.39 -14.62 -6.27
N ASN A 153 -15.49 -13.86 -6.20
CA ASN A 153 -16.86 -14.35 -6.15
C ASN A 153 -17.66 -14.09 -7.44
N VAL A 154 -17.00 -13.78 -8.55
CA VAL A 154 -17.62 -13.63 -9.88
C VAL A 154 -17.06 -14.68 -10.82
N ASP A 155 -17.96 -15.39 -11.51
CA ASP A 155 -17.60 -16.37 -12.53
C ASP A 155 -18.41 -16.12 -13.80
N ILE A 156 -17.73 -15.54 -14.79
CA ILE A 156 -18.28 -15.31 -16.14
C ILE A 156 -17.57 -16.17 -17.19
N THR A 157 -16.87 -17.21 -16.73
CA THR A 157 -16.08 -18.11 -17.59
C THR A 157 -16.73 -19.47 -17.76
N THR A 158 -17.38 -19.99 -16.71
CA THR A 158 -18.15 -21.25 -16.80
C THR A 158 -19.46 -21.08 -17.57
N VAL A 159 -20.06 -19.89 -17.48
CA VAL A 159 -21.19 -19.45 -18.30
C VAL A 159 -20.81 -18.14 -18.97
N ALA A 160 -20.48 -18.21 -20.27
CA ALA A 160 -20.13 -17.02 -21.05
C ALA A 160 -21.34 -16.05 -21.14
N PRO A 161 -21.18 -14.77 -20.80
CA PRO A 161 -22.27 -13.80 -20.89
C PRO A 161 -22.76 -13.62 -22.33
N ILE A 162 -24.08 -13.62 -22.54
CA ILE A 162 -24.72 -13.19 -23.78
C ILE A 162 -25.38 -11.82 -23.62
N VAL A 163 -25.52 -11.06 -24.72
CA VAL A 163 -26.05 -9.68 -24.68
C VAL A 163 -27.40 -9.61 -23.96
N GLY A 164 -27.46 -8.81 -22.89
CA GLY A 164 -28.66 -8.68 -22.03
C GLY A 164 -28.71 -9.65 -20.84
N ASP A 165 -27.65 -10.42 -20.60
CA ASP A 165 -27.47 -11.12 -19.32
C ASP A 165 -27.19 -10.15 -18.18
N VAL A 166 -27.57 -10.60 -16.99
CA VAL A 166 -27.27 -9.96 -15.72
C VAL A 166 -26.47 -10.94 -14.86
N LEU A 167 -25.69 -10.44 -13.91
CA LEU A 167 -25.09 -11.30 -12.90
C LEU A 167 -26.15 -11.78 -11.92
N LYS A 168 -26.23 -13.09 -11.73
CA LYS A 168 -27.13 -13.76 -10.80
C LYS A 168 -26.33 -14.57 -9.80
N TRP A 169 -26.66 -14.44 -8.53
CA TRP A 169 -26.11 -15.29 -7.49
C TRP A 169 -26.63 -16.73 -7.66
N ASN A 170 -25.73 -17.71 -7.79
CA ASN A 170 -26.09 -19.14 -7.94
C ASN A 170 -26.02 -19.94 -6.63
N GLY A 171 -25.75 -19.28 -5.49
CA GLY A 171 -25.50 -19.92 -4.19
C GLY A 171 -24.03 -19.87 -3.76
N THR A 172 -23.09 -19.71 -4.71
CA THR A 172 -21.64 -19.70 -4.44
C THR A 172 -20.90 -18.55 -5.13
N ASN A 173 -21.27 -18.20 -6.37
CA ASN A 173 -20.68 -17.14 -7.17
C ASN A 173 -21.76 -16.31 -7.89
N TRP A 174 -21.39 -15.10 -8.31
CA TRP A 174 -22.13 -14.32 -9.30
C TRP A 174 -21.82 -14.83 -10.70
N VAL A 175 -22.82 -15.41 -11.38
CA VAL A 175 -22.68 -15.96 -12.75
C VAL A 175 -23.55 -15.20 -13.74
N ALA A 176 -23.19 -15.21 -15.03
CA ALA A 176 -24.03 -14.63 -16.07
C ALA A 176 -25.32 -15.42 -16.28
N GLY A 177 -26.46 -14.75 -16.43
CA GLY A 177 -27.73 -15.39 -16.78
C GLY A 177 -28.80 -14.41 -17.26
N ALA A 178 -29.84 -14.95 -17.90
CA ALA A 178 -30.87 -14.16 -18.57
C ALA A 178 -31.57 -13.13 -17.66
N GLY A 179 -31.49 -11.84 -17.98
CA GLY A 179 -32.28 -10.81 -17.29
C GLY A 179 -33.78 -11.09 -17.42
N GLY A 180 -34.57 -10.89 -16.35
CA GLY A 180 -36.01 -11.21 -16.29
C GLY A 180 -36.92 -10.45 -17.27
N GLY A 181 -36.36 -9.66 -18.19
CA GLY A 181 -37.05 -8.97 -19.28
C GLY A 181 -36.79 -9.54 -20.68
N ARG A 182 -36.06 -10.66 -20.80
CA ARG A 182 -35.94 -11.38 -22.07
C ARG A 182 -37.28 -12.07 -22.38
N PRO A 183 -37.89 -11.89 -23.57
CA PRO A 183 -38.81 -12.89 -24.07
C PRO A 183 -38.08 -14.22 -24.05
N LEU A 184 -38.66 -15.23 -23.41
CA LEU A 184 -38.16 -16.59 -23.43
C LEU A 184 -37.97 -17.03 -24.89
N VAL A 185 -36.74 -16.95 -25.40
CA VAL A 185 -36.28 -17.87 -26.44
C VAL A 185 -35.76 -19.11 -25.71
N GLN A 186 -36.65 -19.73 -24.94
CA GLN A 186 -36.49 -21.15 -24.64
C GLN A 186 -36.67 -21.86 -25.99
N PRO A 187 -35.82 -22.84 -26.36
CA PRO A 187 -36.18 -23.74 -27.44
C PRO A 187 -37.54 -24.33 -27.06
N ARG A 188 -38.57 -24.01 -27.86
CA ARG A 188 -39.97 -24.34 -27.58
C ARG A 188 -40.06 -25.81 -27.17
N SER A 189 -40.18 -26.06 -25.88
CA SER A 189 -40.69 -27.32 -25.39
C SER A 189 -41.81 -26.98 -24.41
N ARG A 190 -43.03 -27.30 -24.87
CA ARG A 190 -44.33 -27.21 -24.17
C ARG A 190 -45.18 -25.95 -24.37
N ILE A 191 -45.21 -25.42 -25.59
CA ILE A 191 -46.47 -24.88 -26.13
C ILE A 191 -47.01 -25.92 -27.09
N PHE A 192 -48.15 -26.51 -26.74
CA PHE A 192 -48.90 -27.48 -27.54
C PHE A 192 -49.31 -26.80 -28.85
N GLN A 193 -48.57 -27.06 -29.93
CA GLN A 193 -48.88 -26.60 -31.27
C GLN A 193 -50.07 -27.41 -31.80
N LEU A 194 -51.28 -26.96 -31.47
CA LEU A 194 -52.53 -27.49 -32.03
C LEU A 194 -52.76 -26.89 -33.43
N LEU A 195 -51.89 -27.25 -34.37
CA LEU A 195 -52.20 -27.15 -35.79
C LEU A 195 -52.12 -28.57 -36.37
N GLU A 196 -53.30 -29.07 -36.76
CA GLU A 196 -53.53 -30.31 -37.52
C GLU A 196 -53.32 -31.65 -36.80
N GLN A 197 -54.17 -31.92 -35.79
CA GLN A 197 -54.46 -33.30 -35.39
C GLN A 197 -55.96 -33.55 -35.36
N THR A 198 -56.37 -34.59 -36.09
CA THR A 198 -57.72 -35.15 -36.13
C THR A 198 -58.12 -35.66 -34.73
N LEU A 199 -59.02 -34.95 -34.05
CA LEU A 199 -59.49 -35.33 -32.72
C LEU A 199 -60.40 -36.57 -32.80
N GLN A 200 -59.93 -37.71 -32.29
CA GLN A 200 -60.77 -38.88 -31.99
C GLN A 200 -61.65 -38.61 -30.75
N LYS A 201 -62.90 -39.11 -30.82
CA LYS A 201 -64.09 -38.72 -30.05
C LYS A 201 -64.23 -39.55 -28.76
N ILE A 202 -64.39 -38.93 -27.59
CA ILE A 202 -64.80 -39.60 -26.33
C ILE A 202 -66.04 -38.85 -25.76
N PRO A 203 -67.11 -39.56 -25.31
CA PRO A 203 -68.49 -39.07 -25.31
C PRO A 203 -68.89 -38.36 -24.01
N LEU A 204 -70.08 -37.78 -24.00
CA LEU A 204 -70.44 -36.65 -23.15
C LEU A 204 -71.91 -36.91 -22.68
N ILE A 205 -72.45 -36.41 -21.54
CA ILE A 205 -73.87 -36.58 -21.06
C ILE A 205 -74.54 -35.28 -20.46
N PRO A 206 -75.71 -34.69 -20.91
CA PRO A 206 -76.26 -33.40 -20.42
C PRO A 206 -77.80 -33.22 -20.29
N ARG A 207 -78.28 -32.47 -19.29
CA ARG A 207 -79.43 -31.51 -19.31
C ARG A 207 -79.66 -31.09 -17.85
N ARG A 208 -79.78 -29.80 -17.47
CA ARG A 208 -80.58 -28.71 -18.06
C ARG A 208 -79.96 -27.33 -17.81
N PHE A 209 -79.99 -26.42 -18.78
CA PHE A 209 -79.55 -25.02 -18.63
C PHE A 209 -80.73 -24.08 -18.97
N THR A 210 -80.96 -23.04 -18.14
CA THR A 210 -82.02 -22.02 -18.27
C THR A 210 -81.49 -20.75 -18.94
N ALA A 211 -82.32 -20.10 -19.76
CA ALA A 211 -81.94 -19.10 -20.76
C ALA A 211 -81.69 -17.67 -20.19
N HIS A 212 -80.45 -17.39 -19.78
CA HIS A 212 -79.77 -16.10 -20.08
C HIS A 212 -78.24 -16.15 -19.98
N GLN A 213 -77.67 -17.36 -19.99
CA GLN A 213 -76.24 -17.60 -19.96
C GLN A 213 -76.00 -18.71 -20.98
N LEU A 214 -75.40 -18.42 -22.14
CA LEU A 214 -74.67 -19.35 -23.05
C LEU A 214 -74.80 -18.93 -24.53
N ILE A 215 -73.88 -18.10 -25.01
CA ILE A 215 -73.31 -18.29 -26.36
C ILE A 215 -71.79 -18.03 -26.20
N PHE A 216 -70.97 -19.01 -26.59
CA PHE A 216 -69.49 -19.10 -26.50
C PHE A 216 -68.88 -20.11 -25.49
N PHE A 217 -69.49 -21.30 -25.37
CA PHE A 217 -68.69 -22.51 -25.63
C PHE A 217 -68.95 -22.91 -27.09
N ILE A 218 -67.97 -22.66 -27.97
CA ILE A 218 -67.97 -23.12 -29.36
C ILE A 218 -67.48 -24.57 -29.35
N PHE A 219 -68.36 -25.53 -29.57
CA PHE A 219 -67.91 -26.91 -29.75
C PHE A 219 -67.15 -27.01 -31.09
N LYS A 220 -66.06 -27.79 -31.12
CA LYS A 220 -65.10 -27.90 -32.25
C LYS A 220 -65.66 -28.54 -33.54
N ARG A 221 -66.97 -28.44 -33.80
CA ARG A 221 -67.59 -28.42 -35.13
C ARG A 221 -68.79 -27.48 -35.04
N GLY A 222 -68.85 -26.51 -35.94
CA GLY A 222 -69.84 -25.42 -35.96
C GLY A 222 -71.27 -25.84 -36.32
N ASP A 223 -71.67 -27.09 -36.09
CA ASP A 223 -72.95 -27.68 -36.46
C ASP A 223 -73.87 -27.99 -35.26
N LYS A 224 -73.47 -27.64 -34.02
CA LYS A 224 -74.23 -28.00 -32.81
C LYS A 224 -74.54 -26.80 -31.92
N THR A 225 -75.83 -26.48 -31.83
CA THR A 225 -76.43 -25.59 -30.83
C THR A 225 -76.66 -26.35 -29.51
N TRP A 226 -76.90 -25.65 -28.39
CA TRP A 226 -77.17 -26.28 -27.08
C TRP A 226 -78.30 -27.34 -27.17
N GLN A 227 -79.29 -27.13 -28.05
CA GLN A 227 -80.36 -28.09 -28.33
C GLN A 227 -79.85 -29.45 -28.82
N ASN A 228 -78.82 -29.46 -29.66
CA ASN A 228 -78.23 -30.67 -30.24
C ASN A 228 -77.16 -31.30 -29.36
N PHE A 229 -76.52 -30.49 -28.49
CA PHE A 229 -75.56 -30.98 -27.49
C PHE A 229 -76.15 -32.09 -26.64
N THR A 230 -77.47 -32.10 -26.48
CA THR A 230 -78.12 -32.87 -25.43
C THR A 230 -78.76 -34.17 -25.85
N ALA A 231 -79.10 -34.29 -27.14
CA ALA A 231 -79.48 -35.55 -27.74
C ALA A 231 -78.29 -36.51 -27.86
N GLU A 232 -77.11 -36.00 -28.22
CA GLU A 232 -75.94 -36.85 -28.48
C GLU A 232 -75.27 -37.36 -27.18
N VAL A 233 -75.59 -36.71 -26.07
CA VAL A 233 -74.79 -36.78 -24.86
C VAL A 233 -75.70 -37.49 -23.80
N LEU A 234 -76.97 -37.11 -23.55
CA LEU A 234 -77.88 -37.76 -22.57
C LEU A 234 -78.83 -38.73 -23.23
N ASN A 235 -78.81 -38.83 -24.57
CA ASN A 235 -79.82 -39.53 -25.34
C ASN A 235 -81.25 -38.96 -25.17
N ALA A 236 -81.41 -37.65 -24.90
CA ALA A 236 -82.75 -37.04 -24.68
C ALA A 236 -82.89 -35.54 -25.07
N PRO A 237 -84.08 -35.07 -25.54
CA PRO A 237 -84.64 -33.69 -25.54
C PRO A 237 -84.90 -33.03 -24.16
N LEU A 238 -85.06 -31.68 -24.06
CA LEU A 238 -85.13 -30.89 -22.80
C LEU A 238 -86.53 -30.75 -22.29
N SER A 239 -87.54 -31.04 -23.11
CA SER A 239 -88.94 -30.96 -22.71
C SER A 239 -89.34 -32.02 -21.68
N THR A 240 -88.51 -33.03 -21.39
CA THR A 240 -88.82 -34.19 -20.52
C THR A 240 -88.43 -34.08 -19.04
N TYR A 241 -87.93 -32.93 -18.58
CA TYR A 241 -87.46 -32.78 -17.19
C TYR A 241 -88.01 -31.49 -16.51
N CYS A 242 -88.87 -30.72 -17.20
CA CYS A 242 -89.43 -29.39 -16.83
C CYS A 242 -90.90 -29.74 -16.93
N SER A 243 -91.43 -30.26 -15.81
CA SER A 243 -92.39 -31.37 -15.81
C SER A 243 -91.89 -32.64 -16.52
#